data_AF-A0A815NUC1-F1
#
_entry.id   AF-A0A815NUC1-F1
#
_cell.length_a   1.000
_cell.length_b   1.000
_cell.length_c   1.000
_cell.angle_alpha   90.00
_cell.angle_beta   90.00
_cell.angle_gamma   90.00
#
_symmetry.space_group_name_H-M   'P 1'
#
loop_
_entity.id
_entity.type
_entity.pdbx_description
1 polymer ?
#
loop_
_entity_poly.entity_id
_entity_poly.type
_entity_poly.pdbx_seq_one_letter_code
_entity_poly.pdbx_strand_id
1 'polypeptide(L)'
;MSFSSEQLAQLHIRAGGNDDVTIHDALCAYIILAMNKYFFLSEDEYIRRIYITVNYRAVTDLLAIKGYVANAIIQPLSSNFPNPLSLSSITKTIRQIIKTARKEDFLGK
;
A
#
# COMPACT_ATOMS: atom_id res chain seq x y z
N MET A 1 -17.29 -6.57 4.76
CA MET A 1 -17.29 -5.53 3.71
C MET A 1 -16.84 -6.20 2.42
N SER A 2 -17.62 -6.11 1.35
CA SER A 2 -17.29 -6.70 0.05
C SER A 2 -17.38 -5.61 -1.03
N PHE A 3 -16.40 -5.55 -1.92
CA PHE A 3 -16.40 -4.63 -3.05
C PHE A 3 -16.72 -5.40 -4.33
N SER A 4 -17.63 -4.87 -5.14
CA SER A 4 -17.85 -5.36 -6.50
C SER A 4 -16.68 -4.96 -7.40
N SER A 5 -16.50 -5.67 -8.52
CA SER A 5 -15.47 -5.34 -9.52
C SER A 5 -15.61 -3.90 -10.04
N GLU A 6 -16.85 -3.43 -10.21
CA GLU A 6 -17.14 -2.06 -10.64
C GLU A 6 -16.71 -1.03 -9.56
N GLN A 7 -17.00 -1.30 -8.29
CA GLN A 7 -16.55 -0.45 -7.19
C GLN A 7 -15.02 -0.38 -7.11
N LEU A 8 -14.34 -1.50 -7.35
CA LEU A 8 -12.87 -1.56 -7.38
C LEU A 8 -12.30 -0.76 -8.56
N ALA A 9 -12.91 -0.84 -9.74
CA ALA A 9 -12.50 -0.06 -10.90
C ALA A 9 -12.69 1.45 -10.67
N GLN A 10 -13.84 1.86 -10.12
CA GLN A 10 -14.08 3.26 -9.78
C GLN A 10 -13.12 3.76 -8.70
N LEU A 11 -12.82 2.93 -7.69
CA LEU A 11 -11.86 3.26 -6.65
C LEU A 11 -10.45 3.47 -7.23
N HIS A 12 -10.03 2.57 -8.12
CA HIS A 12 -8.75 2.68 -8.82
C HIS A 12 -8.63 3.99 -9.60
N ILE A 13 -9.66 4.36 -10.37
CA ILE A 13 -9.70 5.65 -11.08
C ILE A 13 -9.56 6.82 -10.11
N ARG A 14 -10.35 6.84 -9.02
CA ARG A 14 -10.32 7.91 -8.00
C ARG A 14 -8.99 8.00 -7.25
N ALA A 15 -8.26 6.90 -7.13
CA ALA A 15 -6.95 6.85 -6.52
C ALA A 15 -5.83 7.44 -7.40
N GLY A 16 -6.16 7.86 -8.64
CA GLY A 16 -5.21 8.35 -9.64
C GLY A 16 -4.78 7.24 -10.61
N GLY A 17 -5.70 6.32 -10.89
CA GLY A 17 -5.49 5.11 -11.71
C GLY A 17 -4.80 5.41 -13.03
N ASN A 18 -3.49 5.14 -13.05
CA ASN A 18 -2.66 5.00 -14.23
C ASN A 18 -2.09 3.58 -14.25
N ASP A 19 -1.34 3.21 -15.29
CA ASP A 19 -0.79 1.86 -15.46
C ASP A 19 0.11 1.41 -14.30
N ASP A 20 0.60 2.35 -13.48
CA ASP A 20 1.50 2.07 -12.38
C ASP A 20 0.79 1.70 -11.08
N VAL A 21 -0.42 2.23 -10.85
CA VAL A 21 -1.22 1.97 -9.64
C VAL A 21 -2.03 0.70 -9.85
N THR A 22 -2.05 -0.22 -8.88
CA THR A 22 -2.94 -1.39 -8.95
C THR A 22 -4.22 -1.19 -8.13
N ILE A 23 -5.22 -2.03 -8.40
CA ILE A 23 -6.45 -2.10 -7.57
C ILE A 23 -6.10 -2.36 -6.10
N HIS A 24 -5.08 -3.17 -5.83
CA HIS A 24 -4.62 -3.44 -4.47
C HIS A 24 -4.13 -2.16 -3.77
N ASP A 25 -3.33 -1.32 -4.42
CA ASP A 25 -2.89 -0.06 -3.81
C ASP A 25 -4.06 0.84 -3.49
N ALA A 26 -5.01 0.97 -4.44
CA ALA A 26 -6.17 1.81 -4.30
C ALA A 26 -7.06 1.33 -3.14
N LEU A 27 -7.21 0.01 -2.97
CA LEU A 27 -7.95 -0.58 -1.87
C LEU A 27 -7.25 -0.36 -0.51
N CYS A 28 -5.94 -0.60 -0.42
CA CYS A 28 -5.17 -0.32 0.79
C CYS A 28 -5.26 1.16 1.16
N ALA A 29 -5.11 2.06 0.19
CA ALA A 29 -5.20 3.49 0.39
C ALA A 29 -6.59 3.92 0.88
N TYR A 30 -7.64 3.31 0.34
CA TYR A 30 -9.01 3.55 0.80
C TYR A 30 -9.21 3.15 2.26
N ILE A 31 -8.72 1.98 2.67
CA ILE A 31 -8.83 1.50 4.06
C ILE A 31 -8.10 2.46 5.01
N ILE A 32 -6.86 2.84 4.66
CA ILE A 32 -6.06 3.78 5.46
C ILE A 32 -6.76 5.14 5.53
N LEU A 33 -7.30 5.65 4.41
CA LEU A 33 -8.04 6.89 4.38
C LEU A 33 -9.30 6.84 5.25
N ALA A 34 -10.07 5.75 5.17
CA ALA A 34 -11.28 5.58 5.96
C ALA A 34 -10.97 5.58 7.46
N MET A 35 -9.91 4.88 7.86
CA MET A 35 -9.44 4.88 9.25
C MET A 35 -8.93 6.26 9.67
N ASN A 36 -8.08 6.93 8.86
CA ASN A 36 -7.59 8.27 9.18
C ASN A 36 -8.72 9.29 9.33
N LYS A 37 -9.77 9.20 8.49
CA LYS A 37 -10.96 10.05 8.62
C LYS A 37 -11.71 9.79 9.92
N TYR A 38 -11.84 8.53 10.33
CA TYR A 38 -12.48 8.18 11.60
C TYR A 38 -11.73 8.82 12.78
N PHE A 39 -10.41 8.62 12.86
CA PHE A 39 -9.56 9.19 13.93
C PHE A 39 -9.57 10.73 13.92
N PHE A 40 -9.60 11.37 12.74
CA PHE A 40 -9.72 12.82 12.67
C PHE A 40 -11.03 13.36 13.26
N LEU A 41 -12.11 12.59 13.16
CA LEU A 41 -13.43 12.97 13.66
C LEU A 41 -13.66 12.60 15.13
N SER A 42 -12.89 11.65 15.68
CA SER A 42 -13.07 11.15 17.06
C SER A 42 -12.16 11.81 18.09
N GLU A 43 -11.35 12.81 17.70
CA GLU A 43 -10.29 13.42 18.55
C GLU A 43 -9.24 12.43 19.07
N ASP A 44 -9.24 11.20 18.56
CA ASP A 44 -8.27 10.17 18.88
C ASP A 44 -6.96 10.35 18.08
N GLU A 45 -5.91 9.66 18.52
CA GLU A 45 -4.62 9.70 17.81
C GLU A 45 -4.70 9.06 16.42
N TYR A 46 -3.98 9.64 15.45
CA TYR A 46 -3.82 9.06 14.11
C TYR A 46 -3.27 7.62 14.14
N ILE A 47 -3.53 6.85 13.08
CA ILE A 47 -2.95 5.52 12.90
C ILE A 47 -1.41 5.62 12.98
N ARG A 48 -0.79 5.13 14.05
CA ARG A 48 0.67 5.29 14.19
C ARG A 48 1.46 4.42 13.21
N ARG A 49 0.96 3.22 12.92
CA ARG A 49 1.65 2.21 12.10
C ARG A 49 0.67 1.47 11.22
N ILE A 50 1.09 1.23 9.98
CA ILE A 50 0.41 0.36 9.03
C ILE A 50 1.36 -0.76 8.68
N TYR A 51 0.87 -1.99 8.56
CA TYR A 51 1.66 -3.14 8.17
C TYR A 51 1.24 -3.61 6.79
N ILE A 52 2.17 -3.58 5.83
CA ILE A 52 1.95 -4.04 4.47
C ILE A 52 2.88 -5.21 4.22
N THR A 53 2.31 -6.37 3.91
CA THR A 53 3.09 -7.55 3.50
C THR A 53 3.21 -7.55 1.99
N VAL A 54 4.44 -7.52 1.48
CA VAL A 54 4.73 -7.50 0.05
C VAL A 54 5.44 -8.78 -0.34
N ASN A 55 4.81 -9.55 -1.21
CA ASN A 55 5.44 -10.73 -1.79
C ASN A 55 6.48 -10.30 -2.83
N TYR A 56 7.73 -10.72 -2.63
CA TYR A 56 8.84 -10.44 -3.54
C TYR A 56 9.36 -11.70 -4.25
N ARG A 57 8.59 -12.80 -4.25
CA ARG A 57 8.86 -13.96 -5.10
C ARG A 57 9.05 -13.50 -6.55
N ALA A 58 10.03 -14.10 -7.23
CA ALA A 58 10.40 -13.81 -8.61
C ALA A 58 10.90 -12.39 -8.87
N VAL A 59 11.32 -11.64 -7.83
CA VAL A 59 12.14 -10.44 -8.01
C VAL A 59 13.55 -10.82 -8.46
N THR A 60 14.15 -11.81 -7.80
CA THR A 60 15.45 -12.41 -8.18
C THR A 60 15.47 -13.85 -7.69
N ASP A 61 15.98 -14.76 -8.51
CA ASP A 61 16.12 -16.18 -8.13
C ASP A 61 17.18 -16.38 -7.04
N LEU A 62 18.07 -15.39 -6.83
CA LEU A 62 19.08 -15.40 -5.77
C LEU A 62 18.46 -15.27 -4.37
N LEU A 63 17.45 -14.40 -4.22
CA LEU A 63 16.81 -14.12 -2.94
C LEU A 63 15.50 -14.89 -2.73
N ALA A 64 14.84 -15.33 -3.82
CA ALA A 64 13.57 -16.02 -3.75
C ALA A 64 13.48 -17.14 -4.79
N ILE A 65 14.12 -18.26 -4.49
CA ILE A 65 14.09 -19.49 -5.31
C ILE A 65 12.65 -19.90 -5.61
N LYS A 66 12.40 -20.26 -6.88
CA LYS A 66 11.11 -20.74 -7.36
C LYS A 66 10.55 -21.86 -6.46
N GLY A 67 9.35 -21.65 -5.92
CA GLY A 67 8.68 -22.58 -5.00
C GLY A 67 8.58 -22.08 -3.54
N TYR A 68 9.43 -21.15 -3.13
CA TYR A 68 9.44 -20.62 -1.76
C TYR A 68 8.62 -19.33 -1.61
N VAL A 69 7.90 -19.17 -0.51
CA VAL A 69 7.19 -17.92 -0.20
C VAL A 69 8.21 -16.94 0.37
N ALA A 70 8.29 -15.75 -0.22
CA ALA A 70 9.23 -14.72 0.21
C ALA A 70 8.50 -13.38 0.33
N ASN A 71 8.40 -12.86 1.55
CA ASN A 71 7.62 -11.67 1.88
C ASN A 71 8.47 -10.65 2.65
N ALA A 72 8.33 -9.38 2.31
CA ALA A 72 8.85 -8.26 3.08
C ALA A 72 7.68 -7.65 3.85
N ILE A 73 7.88 -7.37 5.13
CA ILE A 73 6.92 -6.62 5.94
C ILE A 73 7.40 -5.17 5.98
N ILE A 74 6.57 -4.27 5.48
CA ILE A 74 6.86 -2.84 5.46
C ILE A 74 5.94 -2.15 6.45
N GLN A 75 6.51 -1.22 7.20
CA GLN A 75 5.83 -0.55 8.31
C GLN A 75 5.80 0.97 8.09
N PRO A 76 5.01 1.50 7.13
CA PRO A 76 4.84 2.94 7.04
C PRO A 76 4.18 3.49 8.31
N LEU A 77 4.73 4.62 8.77
CA LEU A 77 4.15 5.48 9.78
C LEU A 77 3.17 6.45 9.10
N SER A 78 2.18 6.97 9.83
CA SER A 78 1.28 7.98 9.25
C SER A 78 1.99 9.25 8.79
N SER A 79 3.11 9.61 9.43
CA SER A 79 3.96 10.72 9.00
C SER A 79 4.65 10.49 7.65
N ASN A 80 4.64 9.26 7.13
CA ASN A 80 5.16 8.98 5.79
C ASN A 80 4.17 9.36 4.68
N PHE A 81 2.90 9.65 4.98
CA PHE A 81 1.95 10.15 3.98
C PHE A 81 2.00 11.67 3.93
N PRO A 82 2.36 12.29 2.78
CA PRO A 82 2.37 13.75 2.66
C PRO A 82 1.02 14.40 2.96
N ASN A 83 -0.08 13.72 2.60
CA ASN A 83 -1.42 14.10 2.99
C ASN A 83 -2.21 12.84 3.40
N PRO A 84 -2.37 12.56 4.71
CA PRO A 84 -3.05 11.36 5.21
C PRO A 84 -4.58 11.39 5.02
N LEU A 85 -5.15 12.48 4.50
CA LEU A 85 -6.57 12.61 4.16
C LEU A 85 -6.83 12.62 2.64
N SER A 86 -5.79 12.39 1.83
CA SER A 86 -5.89 12.32 0.38
C SER A 86 -5.68 10.90 -0.13
N LEU A 87 -6.70 10.34 -0.78
CA LEU A 87 -6.63 9.00 -1.38
C LEU A 87 -5.45 8.85 -2.33
N SER A 88 -5.22 9.85 -3.19
CA SER A 88 -4.15 9.82 -4.19
C SER A 88 -2.76 9.94 -3.55
N SER A 89 -2.62 10.73 -2.47
CA SER A 89 -1.36 10.85 -1.73
C SER A 89 -0.97 9.53 -1.06
N ILE A 90 -1.93 8.89 -0.38
CA ILE A 90 -1.73 7.59 0.27
C ILE A 90 -1.40 6.52 -0.78
N THR A 91 -2.16 6.48 -1.88
CA THR A 91 -1.96 5.50 -2.98
C THR A 91 -0.55 5.60 -3.57
N LYS A 92 -0.09 6.81 -3.91
CA LYS A 92 1.27 7.03 -4.43
C LYS A 92 2.35 6.55 -3.47
N THR A 93 2.16 6.83 -2.18
CA THR A 93 3.09 6.41 -1.12
C THR A 93 3.17 4.89 -1.03
N ILE A 94 2.02 4.19 -1.03
CA ILE A 94 1.96 2.72 -1.01
C ILE A 94 2.65 2.12 -2.24
N ARG A 95 2.34 2.62 -3.44
CA ARG A 95 2.96 2.15 -4.70
C ARG A 95 4.48 2.31 -4.64
N GLN A 96 4.97 3.46 -4.17
CA GLN A 96 6.40 3.69 -4.03
C GLN A 96 7.05 2.73 -3.02
N ILE A 97 6.38 2.48 -1.90
CA ILE A 97 6.82 1.55 -0.85
C ILE A 97 6.93 0.12 -1.40
N ILE A 98 5.88 -0.37 -2.07
CA ILE A 98 5.85 -1.71 -2.68
C ILE A 98 6.95 -1.86 -3.72
N LYS A 99 7.11 -0.85 -4.60
CA LYS A 99 8.20 -0.84 -5.59
C LYS A 99 9.57 -0.93 -4.93
N THR A 100 9.78 -0.14 -3.88
CA THR A 100 11.06 -0.12 -3.15
C THR A 100 11.35 -1.47 -2.52
N ALA A 101 10.36 -2.09 -1.87
CA ALA A 101 10.52 -3.39 -1.25
C ALA A 101 10.69 -4.55 -2.23
N ARG A 102 10.45 -4.32 -3.52
CA ARG A 102 10.73 -5.29 -4.60
C ARG A 102 12.02 -4.97 -5.36
N LYS A 103 12.85 -4.03 -4.89
CA LYS A 103 14.19 -3.82 -5.44
C LYS A 103 15.17 -4.80 -4.81
N GLU A 104 16.02 -5.42 -5.62
CA GLU A 104 17.03 -6.38 -5.16
C GLU A 104 17.97 -5.76 -4.10
N ASP A 105 18.47 -4.55 -4.32
CA ASP A 105 19.31 -3.80 -3.36
C ASP A 105 18.64 -3.54 -2.01
N PHE A 106 17.31 -3.52 -1.97
CA PHE A 106 16.56 -3.35 -0.72
C PHE A 106 16.41 -4.68 0.01
N LEU A 107 16.28 -5.79 -0.72
CA LEU A 107 16.10 -7.13 -0.18
C LEU A 107 17.41 -7.79 0.27
N GLY A 108 18.54 -7.36 -0.29
CA GLY A 108 19.88 -7.84 0.10
C GLY A 108 20.48 -7.15 1.34
N LYS A 109 19.74 -6.24 1.99
CA LYS A 109 20.13 -5.55 3.22
C LYS A 109 19.51 -6.20 4.45
#